data_AF-S6H633-F1
#
_entry.id   AF-S6H633-F1
#
_cell.length_a   1.000
_cell.length_b   1.000
_cell.length_c   1.000
_cell.angle_alpha   90.00
_cell.angle_beta   90.00
_cell.angle_gamma   90.00
#
_symmetry.space_group_name_H-M   'P 1'
#
loop_
_entity.id
_entity.type
_entity.pdbx_description
1 polymer ?
#
loop_
_entity_poly.entity_id
_entity_poly.type
_entity_poly.pdbx_seq_one_letter_code
_entity_poly.pdbx_strand_id
1 'polypeptide(L)' 'MDPAVFEEWMMTILVTILIGFMGFIVWDLAKKSKAGRFGTFILFFVLGLGIMAFVIKTVVIAYIES' A
#
# COMPACT_ATOMS: atom_id res chain seq x y z
N MET A 1 -10.49 -23.02 12.14
CA MET A 1 -10.58 -21.74 11.41
C MET A 1 -11.32 -22.04 10.13
N ASP A 2 -12.40 -21.32 9.82
CA ASP A 2 -13.07 -21.45 8.52
C ASP A 2 -12.06 -21.08 7.42
N PRO A 3 -11.91 -21.86 6.33
CA PRO A 3 -10.92 -21.61 5.29
C PRO A 3 -11.05 -20.20 4.68
N ALA A 4 -12.28 -19.68 4.57
CA ALA A 4 -12.54 -18.34 4.04
C ALA A 4 -11.95 -17.22 4.91
N VAL A 5 -12.09 -17.32 6.23
CA VAL A 5 -11.54 -16.32 7.15
C VAL A 5 -10.02 -16.40 7.15
N PHE A 6 -9.44 -17.59 7.10
CA PHE A 6 -7.99 -17.75 6.98
C PHE A 6 -7.44 -17.10 5.70
N GLU A 7 -8.12 -17.28 4.56
CA GLU A 7 -7.76 -16.69 3.28
C GLU A 7 -7.79 -15.15 3.33
N GLU A 8 -8.84 -14.56 3.89
CA GLU A 8 -8.99 -13.10 4.03
C GLU A 8 -7.85 -12.49 4.86
N TRP A 9 -7.53 -13.12 6.00
CA TRP A 9 -6.42 -12.68 6.86
C TRP A 9 -5.08 -12.80 6.15
N MET A 10 -4.82 -13.91 5.44
CA MET A 10 -3.60 -14.10 4.68
C MET A 10 -3.43 -13.04 3.59
N MET A 11 -4.49 -12.78 2.82
CA MET A 11 -4.46 -11.78 1.75
C MET A 11 -4.20 -10.39 2.32
N THR A 12 -4.88 -10.03 3.40
CA THR A 12 -4.69 -8.72 4.06
C THR A 12 -3.26 -8.56 4.57
N ILE A 13 -2.73 -9.55 5.28
CA ILE A 13 -1.38 -9.50 5.86
C ILE A 13 -0.31 -9.47 4.77
N LEU A 14 -0.37 -10.38 3.79
CA LEU A 14 0.65 -10.47 2.73
C LEU A 14 0.68 -9.21 1.87
N VAL A 15 -0.50 -8.68 1.49
CA VAL A 15 -0.57 -7.44 0.70
C VAL A 15 -0.05 -6.26 1.50
N THR A 16 -0.39 -6.16 2.80
CA THR A 16 0.10 -5.07 3.66
C THR A 16 1.63 -5.13 3.80
N ILE A 17 2.21 -6.32 3.98
CA ILE A 17 3.66 -6.51 4.03
C ILE A 17 4.31 -6.09 2.70
N LEU A 18 3.72 -6.50 1.57
CA LEU A 18 4.23 -6.15 0.24
C LEU A 18 4.23 -4.63 0.01
N ILE A 19 3.15 -3.95 0.39
CA ILE A 19 3.05 -2.48 0.32
C ILE A 19 4.12 -1.82 1.20
N GLY A 20 4.35 -2.34 2.41
CA GLY A 20 5.43 -1.88 3.29
C GLY A 20 6.81 -2.03 2.65
N PHE A 21 7.06 -3.16 1.99
CA PHE A 21 8.31 -3.40 1.26
C PHE A 21 8.47 -2.46 0.07
N MET A 22 7.40 -2.16 -0.67
CA MET A 22 7.41 -1.14 -1.72
C MET A 22 7.76 0.25 -1.15
N GLY A 23 7.22 0.62 0.02
CA GLY A 23 7.58 1.84 0.73
C GLY A 23 9.08 1.91 1.06
N PHE A 24 9.65 0.80 1.54
CA PHE A 24 11.08 0.68 1.82
C PHE A 24 11.93 0.84 0.54
N ILE A 25 11.53 0.20 -0.56
CA ILE A 25 12.22 0.34 -1.86
C ILE A 25 12.19 1.79 -2.34
N VAL A 26 11.04 2.48 -2.24
CA VAL A 26 10.92 3.87 -2.67
C VAL A 26 11.79 4.79 -1.81
N TRP A 27 11.89 4.52 -0.51
CA TRP A 27 12.81 5.25 0.38
C TRP A 27 14.28 5.03 0.00
N ASP A 28 14.68 3.78 -0.27
CA ASP A 28 16.04 3.46 -0.73
C ASP A 28 16.35 4.11 -2.08
N LEU A 29 15.40 4.06 -3.02
CA LEU A 29 15.51 4.68 -4.35
C LEU A 29 15.63 6.20 -4.23
N ALA A 30 14.81 6.85 -3.40
CA ALA A 30 14.88 8.30 -3.19
C ALA A 30 16.28 8.73 -2.70
N LYS A 31 16.89 7.95 -1.80
CA LYS A 31 18.27 8.18 -1.34
C LYS A 31 19.30 7.91 -2.44
N LYS A 32 19.23 6.78 -3.14
CA LYS A 32 20.18 6.39 -4.19
C LYS A 32 20.14 7.31 -5.41
N SER A 33 18.95 7.75 -5.81
CA SER A 33 18.74 8.63 -6.96
C SER A 33 19.06 10.10 -6.66
N LYS A 34 19.54 10.45 -5.46
CA LYS A 34 19.72 11.83 -4.99
C LYS A 34 18.46 12.67 -5.23
N ALA A 35 17.29 12.06 -5.02
CA ALA A 35 16.03 12.77 -5.18
C ALA A 35 16.05 13.97 -4.21
N GLY A 36 15.97 15.18 -4.77
CA GLY A 36 15.89 16.39 -3.96
C GLY A 36 14.62 16.38 -3.09
N ARG A 37 14.48 17.36 -2.20
CA ARG A 37 13.31 17.49 -1.32
C ARG A 37 11.97 17.34 -2.04
N PHE A 38 11.87 17.88 -3.25
CA PHE A 38 10.67 17.80 -4.09
C PHE A 38 10.45 16.41 -4.70
N GLY A 39 11.53 15.75 -5.15
CA GLY A 39 11.45 14.41 -5.72
C GLY A 39 11.03 13.35 -4.69
N THR A 40 11.59 13.40 -3.48
CA THR A 40 11.17 12.52 -2.39
C THR A 40 9.72 12.77 -1.99
N PHE A 41 9.27 14.04 -1.98
CA PHE A 41 7.88 14.36 -1.68
C PHE A 41 6.91 13.75 -2.69
N ILE A 42 7.20 13.86 -3.99
CA ILE A 42 6.38 13.25 -5.04
C ILE A 42 6.41 11.72 -4.97
N LEU A 43 7.58 11.12 -4.72
CA LEU A 43 7.71 9.66 -4.58
C LEU A 43 6.84 9.13 -3.44
N PHE A 44 6.82 9.80 -2.29
CA PHE A 44 5.94 9.46 -1.18
C PHE A 44 4.47 9.77 -1.46
N PHE A 45 4.18 10.85 -2.19
CA PHE A 45 2.82 11.22 -2.56
C PHE A 45 2.18 10.20 -3.50
N VAL A 46 2.90 9.76 -4.55
CA VAL A 46 2.40 8.74 -5.49
C VAL A 46 2.20 7.41 -4.79
N LEU A 47 3.13 7.01 -3.91
CA LEU A 47 2.98 5.79 -3.12
C LEU A 47 1.78 5.89 -2.16
N GLY A 48 1.61 7.03 -1.47
CA GLY A 48 0.47 7.30 -0.61
C GLY A 48 -0.85 7.30 -1.36
N LEU A 49 -0.92 7.87 -2.56
CA LEU A 49 -2.09 7.81 -3.43
C LEU A 49 -2.45 6.37 -3.82
N GLY A 50 -1.46 5.53 -4.14
CA GLY A 50 -1.69 4.11 -4.44
C GLY A 50 -2.30 3.35 -3.27
N ILE A 51 -1.78 3.57 -2.06
CA ILE A 51 -2.34 2.96 -0.83
C ILE A 51 -3.74 3.51 -0.55
N MET A 52 -3.93 4.82 -0.70
CA MET A 52 -5.24 5.46 -0.48
C MET A 52 -6.31 4.90 -1.44
N ALA A 53 -5.97 4.71 -2.72
CA ALA A 53 -6.88 4.10 -3.70
C ALA A 53 -7.26 2.66 -3.31
N PHE A 54 -6.31 1.89 -2.78
CA PHE A 54 -6.58 0.54 -2.29
C PHE A 54 -7.57 0.55 -1.11
N VAL A 55 -7.38 1.46 -0.15
CA VAL A 55 -8.29 1.62 1.00
C VAL A 55 -9.67 2.09 0.59
N ILE A 56 -9.76 3.08 -0.31
CA ILE A 56 -11.05 3.56 -0.83
C ILE A 56 -11.80 2.41 -1.51
N LYS A 57 -11.11 1.59 -2.31
CA LYS A 57 -11.72 0.41 -2.94
C LYS A 57 -12.32 -0.55 -1.91
N THR A 58 -11.57 -0.93 -0.87
CA THR A 58 -12.08 -1.85 0.16
C THR A 58 -13.28 -1.25 0.90
N VAL A 59 -13.24 0.04 1.21
CA VAL A 59 -14.36 0.73 1.86
C VAL A 59 -15.58 0.80 0.95
N VAL A 60 -15.40 1.12 -0.34
CA VAL A 60 -16.49 1.17 -1.33
C VAL A 60 -17.13 -0.20 -1.51
N ILE A 61 -16.34 -1.26 -1.63
CA ILE A 61 -16.86 -2.64 -1.70
C ILE A 61 -17.64 -2.97 -0.44
N ALA A 62 -17.11 -2.67 0.74
CA ALA A 62 -17.81 -2.89 2.00
C ALA A 62 -19.16 -2.18 2.04
N TYR A 63 -19.26 -0.92 1.58
CA TYR A 63 -20.54 -0.20 1.50
C TYR A 63 -21.50 -0.73 0.42
N ILE A 64 -21.00 -1.30 -0.68
CA ILE A 64 -21.83 -1.88 -1.74
C ILE A 64 -22.35 -3.27 -1.35
N GLU A 65 -21.57 -4.04 -0.59
CA GLU A 65 -21.93 -5.38 -0.09
C GLU A 65 -22.67 -5.35 1.27
N SER A 66 -22.78 -4.18 1.91
CA SER A 66 -23.60 -3.93 3.11
C SER A 66 -25.09 -3.82 2.77
#